data_AF-A0A4V2AKU0-F1
#
_entry.id   AF-A0A4V2AKU0-F1
#
_cell.length_a   1.000
_cell.length_b   1.000
_cell.length_c   1.000
_cell.angle_alpha   90.00
_cell.angle_beta   90.00
_cell.angle_gamma   90.00
#
_symmetry.space_group_name_H-M   'P 1'
#
loop_
_entity.id
_entity.type
_entity.pdbx_description
1 polymer ?
#
loop_
_entity_poly.entity_id
_entity_poly.type
_entity_poly.pdbx_seq_one_letter_code
_entity_poly.pdbx_strand_id
1 'polypeptide(L)'
;MVDGEAILGTLQLVADRHGDPTGAIYQRLFAAHPELEPLFVMDRDGGVRASMVQQGFECIIDYVGPRLVAPQIIAASRIHHDGYGVPAERFDDFFVAMRDTFRDLLARDWSPAMEASWAELLREFAAIR
;
A
#
# COMPACT_ATOMS: atom_id res chain seq x y z
N MET A 1 -6.93 -17.07 3.15
CA MET A 1 -7.54 -16.41 1.98
C MET A 1 -7.91 -15.01 2.38
N VAL A 2 -7.60 -14.03 1.54
CA VAL A 2 -7.97 -12.64 1.77
C VAL A 2 -9.49 -12.49 1.76
N ASP A 3 -10.07 -11.92 2.82
CA ASP A 3 -11.47 -11.49 2.81
C ASP A 3 -11.57 -10.10 2.18
N GLY A 4 -12.12 -10.05 0.97
CA GLY A 4 -12.28 -8.81 0.20
C GLY A 4 -13.22 -7.79 0.85
N GLU A 5 -14.23 -8.23 1.61
CA GLU A 5 -15.14 -7.30 2.30
C GLU A 5 -14.39 -6.55 3.41
N ALA A 6 -13.55 -7.25 4.19
CA ALA A 6 -12.71 -6.63 5.21
C ALA A 6 -11.71 -5.62 4.62
N ILE A 7 -11.10 -5.93 3.46
CA ILE A 7 -10.18 -5.03 2.76
C ILE A 7 -10.91 -3.79 2.24
N LEU A 8 -11.99 -3.97 1.47
CA LEU A 8 -12.74 -2.85 0.89
C LEU A 8 -13.38 -1.99 1.99
N GLY A 9 -13.88 -2.61 3.05
CA GLY A 9 -14.41 -1.91 4.23
C GLY A 9 -13.33 -1.09 4.95
N THR A 10 -12.09 -1.57 5.01
CA THR A 10 -10.96 -0.78 5.53
C THR A 10 -10.76 0.50 4.71
N LEU A 11 -10.67 0.36 3.38
CA LEU A 11 -10.42 1.48 2.48
C LEU A 11 -11.55 2.52 2.58
N GLN A 12 -12.81 2.05 2.61
CA GLN A 12 -13.98 2.91 2.77
C GLN A 12 -13.95 3.68 4.10
N LEU A 13 -13.67 3.01 5.22
CA LEU A 13 -13.61 3.66 6.53
C LEU A 13 -12.51 4.71 6.64
N VAL A 14 -11.33 4.44 6.05
CA VAL A 14 -10.24 5.41 6.00
C VAL A 14 -10.65 6.63 5.18
N ALA A 15 -11.20 6.41 3.98
CA ALA A 15 -11.64 7.49 3.10
C ALA A 15 -12.71 8.37 3.75
N ASP A 16 -13.73 7.77 4.36
CA ASP A 16 -14.87 8.48 4.95
C ASP A 16 -14.49 9.33 6.17
N ARG A 17 -13.49 8.89 6.95
CA ARG A 17 -13.21 9.47 8.27
C ARG A 17 -11.92 10.29 8.31
N HIS A 18 -10.96 9.98 7.45
CA HIS A 18 -9.62 10.57 7.48
C HIS A 18 -9.22 11.23 6.16
N GLY A 19 -9.99 11.04 5.08
CA GLY A 19 -9.68 11.62 3.77
C GLY A 19 -8.48 10.92 3.11
N ASP A 20 -7.61 11.71 2.47
CA ASP A 20 -6.42 11.20 1.77
C ASP A 20 -5.31 10.77 2.75
N PRO A 21 -4.94 9.48 2.81
CA PRO A 21 -3.92 8.99 3.73
C PRO A 21 -2.48 9.10 3.17
N THR A 22 -2.28 9.60 1.94
CA THR A 22 -0.99 9.63 1.23
C THR A 22 0.15 10.16 2.11
N GLY A 23 -0.06 11.32 2.74
CA GLY A 23 0.96 11.95 3.60
C GLY A 23 1.37 11.06 4.78
N ALA A 24 0.40 10.43 5.44
CA ALA A 24 0.65 9.57 6.60
C ALA A 24 1.35 8.26 6.20
N ILE A 25 1.01 7.68 5.04
CA ILE A 25 1.66 6.47 4.52
C ILE A 25 3.15 6.74 4.27
N TYR A 26 3.48 7.83 3.57
CA TYR A 26 4.88 8.16 3.27
C TYR A 26 5.66 8.63 4.50
N GLN A 27 5.02 9.36 5.42
CA GLN A 27 5.66 9.69 6.69
C GLN A 27 6.07 8.43 7.44
N ARG A 28 5.21 7.40 7.49
CA ARG A 28 5.54 6.11 8.08
C ARG A 28 6.65 5.40 7.31
N LEU A 29 6.55 5.34 5.98
CA LEU A 29 7.53 4.66 5.14
C LEU A 29 8.93 5.26 5.33
N PHE A 30 9.06 6.58 5.28
CA PHE A 30 10.33 7.28 5.43
C PHE A 30 10.87 7.27 6.86
N ALA A 31 9.99 7.19 7.87
CA ALA A 31 10.44 6.97 9.24
C ALA A 31 11.08 5.58 9.42
N ALA A 32 10.57 4.56 8.73
CA ALA A 32 11.13 3.20 8.76
C ALA A 32 12.36 3.04 7.84
N HIS A 33 12.34 3.73 6.70
CA HIS A 33 13.35 3.66 5.65
C HIS A 33 13.74 5.06 5.15
N PRO A 34 14.52 5.82 5.93
CA PRO A 34 14.91 7.19 5.58
C PRO A 34 15.69 7.27 4.27
N GLU A 35 16.32 6.18 3.85
CA GLU A 35 17.05 6.09 2.58
C GLU A 35 16.16 6.22 1.34
N LEU A 36 14.84 6.01 1.47
CA LEU A 36 13.89 6.09 0.35
C LEU A 36 13.46 7.53 0.06
N GLU A 37 13.42 8.41 1.06
CA GLU A 37 12.94 9.79 0.91
C GLU A 37 13.74 10.59 -0.15
N PRO A 38 15.09 10.53 -0.19
CA PRO A 38 15.87 11.22 -1.21
C PRO A 38 15.61 10.75 -2.65
N LEU A 39 15.04 9.56 -2.86
CA LEU A 39 14.71 9.05 -4.20
C LEU A 39 13.56 9.83 -4.85
N PHE A 40 12.76 10.54 -4.06
CA PHE A 40 11.64 11.36 -4.51
C PHE A 40 12.05 12.80 -4.89
N VAL A 41 13.30 13.03 -5.32
CA VAL A 41 13.84 14.38 -5.63
C VAL A 41 13.04 15.18 -6.67
N MET A 42 12.34 14.48 -7.58
CA MET A 42 11.50 15.11 -8.60
C MET A 42 10.06 15.36 -8.15
N ASP A 43 9.64 14.78 -7.02
CA ASP A 43 8.28 14.89 -6.48
C ASP A 43 8.09 16.16 -5.65
N ARG A 44 8.11 17.32 -6.32
CA ARG A 44 8.12 18.64 -5.65
C ARG A 44 6.76 19.05 -5.09
N ASP A 45 5.67 18.52 -5.64
CA ASP A 45 4.29 18.83 -5.28
C ASP A 45 3.55 17.65 -4.63
N GLY A 46 4.19 16.50 -4.50
CA GLY A 46 3.59 15.27 -3.95
C GLY A 46 2.82 14.45 -4.99
N GLY A 47 2.75 14.87 -6.26
CA GLY A 47 1.98 14.21 -7.29
C GLY A 47 2.44 12.79 -7.60
N VAL A 48 3.74 12.50 -7.54
CA VAL A 48 4.28 11.14 -7.75
C VAL A 48 3.80 10.23 -6.62
N ARG A 49 3.94 10.68 -5.37
CA ARG A 49 3.52 9.91 -4.19
C ARG A 49 2.02 9.64 -4.17
N ALA A 50 1.22 10.65 -4.50
CA ALA A 50 -0.23 10.50 -4.62
C ALA A 50 -0.61 9.49 -5.72
N SER A 51 0.03 9.56 -6.89
CA SER A 51 -0.20 8.61 -7.98
C SER A 51 0.17 7.17 -7.61
N MET A 52 1.28 6.97 -6.88
CA MET A 52 1.68 5.64 -6.40
C MET A 52 0.69 5.08 -5.38
N VAL A 53 0.17 5.90 -4.46
CA VAL A 53 -0.87 5.48 -3.51
C VAL A 53 -2.16 5.10 -4.23
N GLN A 54 -2.58 5.91 -5.21
CA GLN A 54 -3.74 5.59 -6.04
C GLN A 54 -3.57 4.24 -6.77
N GLN A 55 -2.43 4.01 -7.43
CA GLN A 55 -2.15 2.73 -8.08
C GLN A 55 -2.11 1.56 -7.08
N GLY A 56 -1.62 1.79 -5.87
CA GLY A 56 -1.68 0.82 -4.78
C GLY A 56 -3.13 0.44 -4.45
N PHE A 57 -4.04 1.41 -4.34
CA PHE A 57 -5.47 1.14 -4.13
C PHE A 57 -6.11 0.40 -5.29
N GLU A 58 -5.82 0.81 -6.52
CA GLU A 58 -6.33 0.14 -7.72
C GLU A 58 -5.89 -1.34 -7.77
N CYS A 59 -4.63 -1.62 -7.43
CA CYS A 59 -4.13 -2.99 -7.32
C CYS A 59 -4.85 -3.78 -6.22
N ILE A 60 -5.05 -3.19 -5.04
CA ILE A 60 -5.74 -3.86 -3.93
C ILE A 60 -7.20 -4.18 -4.31
N ILE A 61 -7.92 -3.19 -4.87
CA ILE A 61 -9.32 -3.33 -5.27
C ILE A 61 -9.48 -4.38 -6.37
N ASP A 62 -8.63 -4.34 -7.41
CA ASP A 62 -8.65 -5.37 -8.45
C ASP A 62 -8.33 -6.74 -7.84
N TYR A 63 -7.32 -6.86 -6.98
CA TYR A 63 -6.86 -8.13 -6.45
C TYR A 63 -7.90 -8.89 -5.61
N VAL A 64 -8.68 -8.16 -4.80
CA VAL A 64 -9.77 -8.73 -3.98
C VAL A 64 -11.10 -8.82 -4.72
N GLY A 65 -11.16 -8.28 -5.94
CA GLY A 65 -12.31 -8.32 -6.84
C GLY A 65 -12.03 -9.16 -8.10
N PRO A 66 -12.09 -8.57 -9.31
CA PRO A 66 -11.93 -9.31 -10.57
C PRO A 66 -10.55 -9.97 -10.79
N ARG A 67 -9.50 -9.44 -10.14
CA ARG A 67 -8.11 -9.90 -10.19
C ARG A 67 -7.58 -10.03 -11.62
N LEU A 68 -7.82 -9.00 -12.44
CA LEU A 68 -7.48 -9.01 -13.86
C LEU A 68 -6.03 -8.59 -14.14
N VAL A 69 -5.53 -7.62 -13.37
CA VAL A 69 -4.28 -6.92 -13.70
C VAL A 69 -3.33 -6.73 -12.52
N ALA A 70 -3.81 -6.82 -11.28
CA ALA A 70 -3.01 -6.55 -10.10
C ALA A 70 -1.71 -7.37 -10.02
N PRO A 71 -1.71 -8.70 -10.25
CA PRO A 71 -0.46 -9.47 -10.24
C PRO A 71 0.59 -8.97 -11.24
N GLN A 72 0.16 -8.65 -12.46
CA GLN A 72 1.05 -8.18 -13.53
C GLN A 72 1.60 -6.78 -13.23
N ILE A 73 0.75 -5.88 -12.71
CA ILE A 73 1.17 -4.54 -12.32
C ILE A 73 2.15 -4.59 -11.14
N ILE A 74 1.87 -5.39 -10.12
CA ILE A 74 2.75 -5.52 -8.94
C ILE A 74 4.13 -6.07 -9.35
N ALA A 75 4.16 -7.12 -10.17
CA ALA A 75 5.40 -7.70 -10.70
C ALA A 75 6.21 -6.66 -11.50
N ALA A 76 5.58 -5.99 -12.47
CA ALA A 76 6.25 -4.99 -13.30
C ALA A 76 6.73 -3.78 -12.48
N SER A 77 5.91 -3.29 -11.55
CA SER A 77 6.27 -2.17 -10.67
C SER A 77 7.49 -2.50 -9.83
N ARG A 78 7.59 -3.71 -9.29
CA ARG A 78 8.77 -4.14 -8.53
C ARG A 78 10.05 -4.06 -9.35
N ILE A 79 10.01 -4.51 -10.62
CA ILE A 79 11.16 -4.43 -11.54
C ILE A 79 11.50 -2.98 -11.86
N HIS A 80 10.51 -2.13 -12.10
CA HIS A 80 10.76 -0.71 -12.36
C HIS A 80 11.39 0.01 -11.16
N HIS A 81 10.92 -0.31 -9.94
CA HIS A 81 11.41 0.28 -8.70
C HIS A 81 12.85 -0.13 -8.37
N ASP A 82 13.25 -1.36 -8.72
CA ASP A 82 14.65 -1.79 -8.64
C ASP A 82 15.57 -0.87 -9.47
N GLY A 83 15.12 -0.47 -10.66
CA GLY A 83 15.81 0.51 -11.51
C GLY A 83 15.95 1.91 -10.90
N TYR A 84 15.15 2.25 -9.88
CA TYR A 84 15.25 3.48 -9.10
C TYR A 84 16.04 3.31 -7.79
N GLY A 85 16.63 2.14 -7.56
CA GLY A 85 17.36 1.83 -6.33
C GLY A 85 16.48 1.40 -5.16
N VAL A 86 15.23 1.00 -5.42
CA VAL A 86 14.31 0.45 -4.41
C VAL A 86 14.26 -1.07 -4.58
N PRO A 87 15.01 -1.85 -3.77
CA PRO A 87 15.03 -3.30 -3.91
C PRO A 87 13.66 -3.91 -3.58
N ALA A 88 13.41 -5.13 -4.04
CA ALA A 88 12.15 -5.84 -3.87
C ALA A 88 11.60 -5.81 -2.43
N GLU A 89 12.45 -5.99 -1.43
CA GLU A 89 12.03 -5.95 -0.01
C GLU A 89 11.45 -4.58 0.37
N ARG A 90 12.08 -3.48 -0.09
CA ARG A 90 11.62 -2.11 0.16
C ARG A 90 10.36 -1.76 -0.63
N PHE A 91 10.15 -2.39 -1.78
CA PHE A 91 8.90 -2.26 -2.51
C PHE A 91 7.71 -2.81 -1.70
N ASP A 92 7.87 -3.95 -1.03
CA ASP A 92 6.81 -4.52 -0.19
C ASP A 92 6.54 -3.68 1.07
N ASP A 93 7.58 -3.03 1.62
CA ASP A 93 7.48 -2.13 2.77
C ASP A 93 6.48 -0.96 2.53
N PHE A 94 6.22 -0.58 1.28
CA PHE A 94 5.17 0.38 0.93
C PHE A 94 3.77 -0.10 1.32
N PHE A 95 3.42 -1.35 1.00
CA PHE A 95 2.12 -1.91 1.35
C PHE A 95 2.00 -2.18 2.86
N VAL A 96 3.12 -2.54 3.52
CA VAL A 96 3.19 -2.63 4.98
C VAL A 96 2.92 -1.27 5.62
N ALA A 97 3.55 -0.21 5.12
CA ALA A 97 3.35 1.16 5.61
C ALA A 97 1.89 1.62 5.43
N MET A 98 1.26 1.25 4.31
CA MET A 98 -0.16 1.49 4.06
C MET A 98 -1.06 0.79 5.10
N ARG A 99 -0.89 -0.52 5.29
CA ARG A 99 -1.63 -1.31 6.28
C ARG A 99 -1.50 -0.75 7.69
N ASP A 100 -0.26 -0.49 8.12
CA ASP A 100 0.00 0.01 9.48
C ASP A 100 -0.58 1.42 9.68
N THR A 101 -0.61 2.23 8.62
CA THR A 101 -1.30 3.53 8.64
C THR A 101 -2.80 3.38 8.83
N PHE A 102 -3.43 2.44 8.13
CA PHE A 102 -4.86 2.22 8.27
C PHE A 102 -5.23 1.65 9.63
N ARG A 103 -4.43 0.71 10.15
CA ARG A 103 -4.61 0.20 11.51
C ARG A 103 -4.59 1.33 12.54
N ASP A 104 -3.61 2.23 12.44
CA ASP A 104 -3.47 3.31 13.42
C ASP A 104 -4.55 4.39 13.26
N LEU A 105 -4.94 4.73 12.03
CA LEU A 105 -6.03 5.68 11.76
C LEU A 105 -7.37 5.15 12.29
N LEU A 106 -7.67 3.88 12.07
CA LEU A 106 -8.93 3.26 12.50
C LEU A 106 -8.93 2.89 14.00
N ALA A 107 -7.76 2.69 14.59
CA ALA A 107 -7.57 2.42 16.01
C ALA A 107 -8.53 1.32 16.54
N ARG A 108 -9.50 1.68 17.38
CA ARG A 108 -10.49 0.74 17.96
C ARG A 108 -11.41 0.09 16.91
N ASP A 109 -11.56 0.72 15.75
CA ASP A 109 -12.40 0.23 14.66
C ASP A 109 -11.64 -0.72 13.72
N TRP A 110 -10.33 -0.87 13.93
CA TRP A 110 -9.54 -1.92 13.29
C TRP A 110 -9.90 -3.28 13.88
N SER A 111 -10.67 -4.06 13.11
CA SER A 111 -11.18 -5.35 13.58
C SER A 111 -10.16 -6.49 13.41
N PRO A 112 -10.32 -7.62 14.13
CA PRO A 112 -9.51 -8.81 13.90
C PRO A 112 -9.61 -9.37 12.48
N ALA A 113 -10.75 -9.19 11.81
CA ALA A 113 -10.92 -9.59 10.42
C ALA A 113 -10.09 -8.72 9.47
N MET A 114 -10.01 -7.41 9.73
CA MET A 114 -9.12 -6.51 8.99
C MET A 114 -7.66 -6.90 9.19
N GLU A 115 -7.23 -7.14 10.43
CA GLU A 115 -5.85 -7.58 10.73
C GLU A 115 -5.48 -8.86 9.94
N ALA A 116 -6.33 -9.88 10.01
CA ALA A 116 -6.07 -11.16 9.34
C ALA A 116 -6.03 -11.02 7.81
N SER A 117 -6.98 -10.29 7.23
CA SER A 117 -7.09 -10.13 5.78
C SER A 117 -5.98 -9.29 5.20
N TRP A 118 -5.59 -8.21 5.87
CA TRP A 118 -4.43 -7.43 5.44
C TRP A 118 -3.13 -8.20 5.59
N ALA A 119 -2.95 -8.99 6.66
CA ALA A 119 -1.77 -9.85 6.79
C ALA A 119 -1.67 -10.90 5.68
N GLU A 120 -2.79 -11.51 5.28
CA GLU A 120 -2.81 -12.43 4.13
C GLU A 120 -2.56 -11.69 2.81
N LEU A 121 -3.16 -10.52 2.60
CA LEU A 121 -2.98 -9.72 1.38
C LEU A 121 -1.51 -9.35 1.18
N LEU A 122 -0.83 -8.88 2.23
CA LEU A 122 0.60 -8.56 2.18
C LEU A 122 1.46 -9.80 1.85
N ARG A 123 1.13 -10.96 2.44
CA ARG A 123 1.80 -12.22 2.11
C ARG A 123 1.59 -12.63 0.66
N GLU A 124 0.36 -12.53 0.15
CA GLU A 124 0.03 -12.87 -1.23
C GLU A 124 0.73 -11.89 -2.21
N PHE A 125 0.79 -10.59 -1.90
CA PHE A 125 1.51 -9.59 -2.70
C PHE A 125 3.02 -9.83 -2.73
N ALA A 126 3.61 -10.13 -1.58
CA ALA A 126 5.03 -10.44 -1.47
C ALA A 126 5.43 -11.72 -2.21
N ALA A 127 4.48 -12.59 -2.58
CA ALA A 127 4.72 -13.78 -3.39
C ALA A 127 4.67 -13.51 -4.92
N ILE A 128 4.20 -12.34 -5.35
CA ILE A 128 4.11 -11.95 -6.76
C ILE A 128 5.51 -11.55 -7.27
N ARG A 129 5.91 -12.09 -8.42
CA ARG A 129 7.23 -11.92 -9.04
C ARG A 129 7.10 -11.44 -10.47
#